data_AF-A0A7K8UY70-F1
#
_entry.id   AF-A0A7K8UY70-F1
#
_cell.length_a   1.000
_cell.length_b   1.000
_cell.length_c   1.000
_cell.angle_alpha   90.00
_cell.angle_beta   90.00
_cell.angle_gamma   90.00
#
_symmetry.space_group_name_H-M   'P 1'
#
loop_
_entity.id
_entity.type
_entity.pdbx_description
1 polymer ?
#
loop_
_entity_poly.entity_id
_entity_poly.type
_entity_poly.pdbx_seq_one_letter_code
_entity_poly.pdbx_strand_id
1 'polypeptide(L)'
;MAGRQRQSRRRAAGRVLLPALLLGLCCRAAAERIRYAIPEELGRGSLVGPLARDLGLSPAELPARKLRVATAAERQLKYFSVSAESGELYVSERLDREEMCGEAASCS
;
A
#
# COMPACT_ATOMS: atom_id res chain seq x y z
N MET A 1 36.56 -49.25 -16.82
CA MET A 1 35.43 -48.97 -15.92
C MET A 1 35.17 -47.46 -15.92
N ALA A 2 34.23 -46.97 -16.73
CA ALA A 2 33.92 -45.54 -16.82
C ALA A 2 32.44 -45.34 -17.13
N GLY A 3 31.79 -44.45 -16.40
CA GLY A 3 30.48 -43.92 -16.78
C GLY A 3 29.36 -44.20 -15.79
N ARG A 4 29.27 -43.44 -14.70
CA ARG A 4 28.03 -43.37 -13.90
C ARG A 4 27.85 -42.12 -13.03
N GLN A 5 28.41 -40.97 -13.39
CA GLN A 5 28.31 -39.76 -12.54
C GLN A 5 27.75 -38.48 -13.20
N ARG A 6 27.41 -38.47 -14.49
CA ARG A 6 26.97 -37.24 -15.18
C ARG A 6 25.45 -36.98 -15.27
N GLN A 7 24.59 -37.84 -14.71
CA GLN A 7 23.13 -37.75 -14.93
C GLN A 7 22.31 -37.11 -13.79
N SER A 8 22.85 -37.02 -12.57
CA SER A 8 22.08 -36.58 -11.39
C SER A 8 21.85 -35.05 -11.31
N ARG A 9 22.76 -34.23 -11.85
CA ARG A 9 22.67 -32.75 -11.74
C ARG A 9 21.62 -32.07 -12.63
N ARG A 10 21.05 -32.74 -13.63
CA ARG A 10 20.11 -32.12 -14.58
C ARG A 10 18.63 -32.15 -14.16
N ARG A 11 18.26 -32.94 -13.15
CA ARG A 11 16.84 -33.11 -12.73
C ARG A 11 16.37 -32.14 -11.64
N ALA A 12 17.28 -31.48 -10.94
CA ALA A 12 16.95 -30.57 -9.84
C ALA A 12 16.68 -29.13 -10.30
N ALA A 13 17.36 -28.67 -11.36
CA ALA A 13 17.25 -27.29 -11.82
C ALA A 13 15.83 -26.93 -12.30
N GLY A 14 15.20 -27.79 -13.10
CA GLY A 14 13.82 -27.56 -13.58
C GLY A 14 12.75 -27.65 -12.49
N ARG A 15 13.00 -28.39 -11.40
CA ARG A 15 12.08 -28.54 -10.26
C ARG A 15 12.05 -27.32 -9.33
N VAL A 16 13.12 -26.53 -9.29
CA VAL A 16 13.19 -25.30 -8.48
C VAL A 16 12.82 -24.07 -9.32
N LEU A 17 13.11 -24.10 -10.62
CA LEU A 17 12.78 -23.00 -11.54
C LEU A 17 11.26 -22.75 -11.62
N LEU A 18 10.45 -23.82 -11.67
CA LEU A 18 8.99 -23.73 -11.78
C LEU A 18 8.33 -23.09 -10.54
N PRO A 19 8.60 -23.53 -9.29
CA PRO A 19 8.04 -22.87 -8.10
C PRO A 19 8.62 -21.47 -7.89
N ALA A 20 9.88 -21.21 -8.26
CA ALA A 20 10.44 -19.85 -8.20
C ALA A 20 9.75 -18.89 -9.19
N LEU A 21 9.43 -19.37 -10.40
CA LEU A 21 8.67 -18.62 -11.40
C LEU A 21 7.23 -18.36 -10.93
N LEU A 22 6.57 -19.37 -10.37
CA LEU A 22 5.22 -19.24 -9.79
C LEU A 22 5.20 -18.25 -8.63
N LEU A 23 6.16 -18.32 -7.71
CA LEU A 23 6.29 -17.38 -6.59
C LEU A 23 6.52 -15.94 -7.10
N GLY A 24 7.39 -15.77 -8.10
CA GLY A 24 7.62 -14.47 -8.74
C GLY A 24 6.37 -13.89 -9.43
N LEU A 25 5.51 -14.73 -9.99
CA LEU A 25 4.21 -14.31 -10.52
C LEU A 25 3.22 -13.89 -9.41
N CYS A 26 3.14 -14.68 -8.32
CA CYS A 26 2.23 -14.41 -7.21
C CYS A 26 2.60 -13.14 -6.43
N CYS A 27 3.89 -12.79 -6.38
CA CYS A 27 4.39 -11.64 -5.62
C CYS A 27 4.33 -10.30 -6.38
N ARG A 28 3.66 -10.22 -7.54
CA ARG A 28 3.45 -8.94 -8.24
C ARG A 28 2.36 -8.10 -7.61
N ALA A 29 2.52 -7.76 -6.33
CA ALA A 29 1.81 -6.64 -5.74
C ALA A 29 2.54 -5.36 -6.17
N ALA A 30 2.06 -4.71 -7.23
CA ALA A 30 2.56 -3.39 -7.59
C ALA A 30 2.07 -2.39 -6.54
N ALA A 31 2.97 -1.58 -5.98
CA ALA A 31 2.59 -0.46 -5.13
C ALA A 31 1.93 0.59 -6.03
N GLU A 32 0.61 0.77 -5.88
CA GLU A 32 -0.12 1.83 -6.56
C GLU A 32 0.11 3.16 -5.84
N ARG A 33 0.51 4.19 -6.59
CA ARG A 33 0.80 5.51 -6.03
C ARG A 33 -0.34 6.48 -6.35
N ILE A 34 -1.17 6.75 -5.36
CA ILE A 34 -2.26 7.73 -5.44
C ILE A 34 -1.79 9.06 -4.86
N ARG A 35 -2.25 10.18 -5.42
CA ARG A 35 -1.95 11.53 -4.93
C ARG A 35 -3.24 12.33 -4.82
N TYR A 36 -3.46 12.94 -3.66
CA TYR A 36 -4.51 13.93 -3.43
C TYR A 36 -3.86 15.28 -3.11
N ALA A 37 -4.55 16.36 -3.47
CA ALA A 37 -4.20 17.72 -3.09
C ALA A 37 -5.39 18.33 -2.36
N ILE A 38 -5.16 18.83 -1.15
CA ILE A 38 -6.17 19.46 -0.30
C ILE A 38 -5.61 20.77 0.25
N PRO A 39 -6.46 21.76 0.56
CA PRO A 39 -6.01 22.94 1.27
C PRO A 39 -5.62 22.59 2.71
N GLU A 40 -4.64 23.31 3.25
CA GLU A 40 -4.09 23.13 4.60
C GLU A 40 -5.16 23.26 5.69
N GLU A 41 -6.09 24.21 5.53
CA GLU A 41 -7.11 24.54 6.52
C GLU A 41 -8.43 23.76 6.37
N LEU A 42 -8.35 22.52 5.89
CA LEU A 42 -9.54 21.71 5.71
C LEU A 42 -10.10 21.26 7.07
N GLY A 43 -11.40 21.51 7.29
CA GLY A 43 -12.06 21.19 8.55
C GLY A 43 -12.11 19.68 8.81
N ARG A 44 -12.15 19.29 10.08
CA ARG A 44 -12.37 17.88 10.46
C ARG A 44 -13.67 17.34 9.84
N GLY A 45 -13.64 16.09 9.40
CA GLY A 45 -14.74 15.43 8.69
C GLY A 45 -14.84 15.79 7.21
N SER A 46 -13.95 16.63 6.68
CA SER A 46 -13.97 16.96 5.26
C SER A 46 -13.53 15.78 4.39
N LEU A 47 -14.22 15.61 3.26
CA LEU A 47 -13.90 14.58 2.27
C LEU A 47 -12.63 14.94 1.51
N VAL A 48 -11.68 14.01 1.45
CA VAL A 48 -10.46 14.10 0.63
C VAL A 48 -10.68 13.47 -0.73
N GLY A 49 -11.24 12.25 -0.76
CA GLY A 49 -11.49 11.55 -2.02
C GLY A 49 -11.84 10.06 -1.87
N PRO A 50 -12.18 9.39 -3.00
CA PRO A 50 -12.68 8.02 -3.01
C PRO A 50 -11.55 6.98 -3.01
N LEU A 51 -10.83 6.84 -1.90
CA LEU A 51 -9.64 6.00 -1.79
C LEU A 51 -9.85 4.54 -2.21
N ALA A 52 -10.93 3.88 -1.79
CA ALA A 52 -11.20 2.50 -2.17
C ALA A 52 -11.36 2.33 -3.68
N ARG A 53 -12.10 3.25 -4.32
CA ARG A 53 -12.31 3.24 -5.77
C ARG A 53 -11.00 3.47 -6.52
N ASP A 54 -10.17 4.39 -6.04
CA ASP A 54 -8.88 4.70 -6.65
C ASP A 54 -7.86 3.56 -6.49
N LEU A 55 -8.04 2.68 -5.50
CA LEU A 55 -7.31 1.41 -5.33
C LEU A 55 -7.94 0.22 -6.08
N GLY A 56 -9.02 0.45 -6.84
CA GLY A 56 -9.77 -0.60 -7.53
C GLY A 56 -10.49 -1.58 -6.60
N LEU A 57 -10.75 -1.19 -5.34
CA LEU A 57 -11.45 -2.00 -4.35
C LEU A 57 -12.94 -1.63 -4.31
N SER A 58 -13.80 -2.64 -4.18
CA SER A 58 -15.22 -2.40 -3.91
C SER A 58 -15.47 -2.21 -2.41
N PRO A 59 -16.49 -1.41 -2.02
CA PRO A 59 -16.86 -1.22 -0.61
C PRO A 59 -17.12 -2.53 0.15
N ALA A 60 -17.71 -3.53 -0.54
CA ALA A 60 -18.00 -4.84 0.02
C ALA A 60 -16.74 -5.64 0.40
N GLU A 61 -15.60 -5.36 -0.22
CA GLU A 61 -14.33 -6.06 0.05
C GLU A 61 -13.52 -5.41 1.18
N LEU A 62 -13.82 -4.17 1.57
CA LEU A 62 -13.03 -3.41 2.54
C LEU A 62 -12.95 -4.07 3.93
N PRO A 63 -14.05 -4.62 4.49
CA PRO A 63 -13.99 -5.29 5.79
C PRO A 63 -13.11 -6.55 5.76
N ALA A 64 -13.20 -7.33 4.68
CA ALA A 64 -12.40 -8.55 4.50
C ALA A 64 -10.91 -8.24 4.35
N ARG A 65 -10.59 -7.14 3.65
CA ARG A 65 -9.21 -6.67 3.43
C ARG A 65 -8.64 -5.82 4.57
N LYS A 66 -9.48 -5.42 5.53
CA LYS A 66 -9.13 -4.54 6.67
C LYS A 66 -8.42 -3.27 6.21
N LEU A 67 -9.02 -2.57 5.24
CA LEU A 67 -8.47 -1.31 4.73
C LEU A 67 -8.29 -0.32 5.91
N ARG A 68 -7.09 0.23 6.03
CA ARG A 68 -6.72 1.19 7.08
C ARG A 68 -5.62 2.11 6.58
N VAL A 69 -5.58 3.32 7.14
CA VAL A 69 -4.49 4.26 6.90
C VAL A 69 -3.35 3.94 7.87
N ALA A 70 -2.13 3.87 7.33
CA ALA A 70 -0.91 3.71 8.12
C ALA A 70 0.14 4.72 7.62
N THR A 71 0.85 5.35 8.53
CA THR A 71 1.92 6.31 8.25
C THR A 71 3.19 5.88 8.97
N ALA A 72 4.35 6.24 8.42
CA ALA A 72 5.64 5.91 9.03
C ALA A 72 5.85 6.66 10.36
N ALA A 73 5.33 7.89 10.47
CA ALA A 73 5.33 8.65 11.71
C ALA A 73 3.99 8.46 12.44
N GLU A 74 4.02 7.99 13.69
CA GLU A 74 2.79 7.79 14.49
C GLU A 74 1.95 9.07 14.61
N ARG A 75 2.61 10.24 14.67
CA ARG A 75 1.94 11.55 14.73
C ARG A 75 1.12 11.87 13.48
N GLN A 76 1.42 11.26 12.34
CA GLN A 76 0.71 11.51 11.07
C GLN A 76 -0.54 10.62 10.90
N LEU A 77 -0.69 9.57 11.72
CA LEU A 77 -1.87 8.70 11.71
C LEU A 77 -3.15 9.47 12.09
N LYS A 78 -3.02 10.59 12.80
CA LYS A 78 -4.16 11.36 13.31
C LYS A 78 -4.85 12.24 12.26
N TYR A 79 -4.21 12.53 11.12
CA TYR A 79 -4.74 13.50 10.14
C TYR A 79 -5.78 12.92 9.20
N PHE A 80 -5.71 11.62 8.90
CA PHE A 80 -6.58 10.99 7.92
C PHE A 80 -7.25 9.75 8.48
N SER A 81 -8.51 9.54 8.12
CA SER A 81 -9.26 8.31 8.38
C SER A 81 -9.93 7.82 7.10
N VAL A 82 -10.16 6.52 7.01
CA VAL A 82 -10.93 5.91 5.92
C VAL A 82 -12.24 5.37 6.47
N SER A 83 -13.35 5.64 5.78
CA SER A 83 -14.64 5.04 6.08
C SER A 83 -14.58 3.54 5.78
N ALA A 84 -14.92 2.70 6.75
CA ALA A 84 -15.01 1.26 6.54
C ALA A 84 -16.18 0.85 5.65
N GLU A 85 -17.18 1.73 5.51
CA GLU A 85 -18.43 1.47 4.80
C GLU A 85 -18.36 1.93 3.34
N SER A 86 -17.92 3.17 3.09
CA SER A 86 -17.81 3.74 1.74
C SER A 86 -16.42 3.62 1.13
N GLY A 87 -15.37 3.46 1.96
CA GLY A 87 -13.98 3.47 1.50
C GLY A 87 -13.46 4.85 1.12
N GLU A 88 -14.15 5.92 1.52
CA GLU A 88 -13.73 7.29 1.32
C GLU A 88 -12.71 7.73 2.37
N LEU A 89 -11.77 8.58 1.95
CA LEU A 89 -10.75 9.18 2.79
C LEU A 89 -11.23 10.53 3.31
N TYR A 90 -11.11 10.73 4.61
CA TYR A 90 -11.55 11.93 5.33
C TYR A 90 -10.42 12.54 6.14
N VAL A 91 -10.54 13.84 6.40
CA VAL A 91 -9.69 14.58 7.34
C VAL A 91 -10.19 14.34 8.77
N SER A 92 -9.34 13.78 9.62
CA SER A 92 -9.64 13.51 11.04
C SER A 92 -9.22 14.66 11.95
N GLU A 93 -8.12 15.33 11.62
CA GLU A 93 -7.50 16.43 12.36
C GLU A 93 -7.11 17.53 11.37
N ARG A 94 -7.16 18.80 11.78
CA ARG A 94 -6.72 19.91 10.92
C ARG A 94 -5.24 19.71 10.55
N LEU A 95 -4.91 19.97 9.30
CA LEU A 95 -3.54 19.91 8.83
C LEU A 95 -2.88 21.27 9.10
N ASP A 96 -1.84 21.25 9.91
CA ASP A 96 -1.00 22.41 10.18
C ASP A 96 0.38 22.07 9.61
N ARG A 97 0.83 22.81 8.59
CA ARG A 97 2.11 22.53 7.92
C ARG A 97 3.26 22.69 8.91
N GLU A 98 3.19 23.65 9.81
CA GLU A 98 4.19 23.87 10.85
C GLU A 98 4.23 22.71 11.85
N GLU A 99 3.08 22.09 12.19
CA GLU A 99 3.07 20.89 13.04
C GLU A 99 3.64 19.65 12.31
N MET A 100 3.37 19.52 11.01
CA MET A 100 3.80 18.36 10.22
C MET A 100 5.26 18.42 9.79
N CYS A 101 5.74 19.61 9.41
CA CYS A 101 7.01 19.80 8.70
C CYS A 101 7.89 20.89 9.34
N GLY A 102 7.44 21.49 10.44
CA GLY A 102 8.17 22.55 11.13
C GLY A 102 8.25 23.84 10.30
N GLU A 103 9.35 24.56 10.44
CA GLU A 103 9.60 25.80 9.69
C GLU A 103 9.89 25.56 8.20
N ALA A 104 10.05 24.30 7.77
CA ALA A 104 10.42 23.97 6.39
C ALA A 104 9.29 24.30 5.41
N ALA A 105 9.61 25.05 4.34
CA ALA A 105 8.65 25.45 3.31
C ALA A 105 7.97 24.27 2.56
N SER A 106 8.55 23.06 2.61
CA SER A 106 8.00 21.85 2.01
C SER A 106 8.40 20.60 2.78
N CYS A 107 7.53 19.58 2.75
CA CYS A 107 7.75 18.26 3.35
C CYS A 107 8.36 17.31 2.30
N SER A 108 9.39 16.53 2.68
CA SER A 108 10.04 15.53 1.81
C SER A 108 9.72 14.10 2.23
#